data_AF-A0A6B1FCI6-F1
#
_entry.id   AF-A0A6B1FCI6-F1
#
_cell.length_a   1.000
_cell.length_b   1.000
_cell.length_c   1.000
_cell.angle_alpha   90.00
_cell.angle_beta   90.00
_cell.angle_gamma   90.00
#
_symmetry.space_group_name_H-M   'P 1'
#
loop_
_entity.id
_entity.type
_entity.pdbx_description
1 polymer ?
#
loop_
_entity_poly.entity_id
_entity_poly.type
_entity_poly.pdbx_seq_one_letter_code
_entity_poly.pdbx_strand_id
1 'polypeptide(L)'
;MFRPTPTPPPTTAAAVLAVLCAACAPDHAPSTDSDEAAVHADEDSANPPAETAVGGADGEPGSPASLPERVLDLETALSLGSLPLSCIDRPQAMPRSRSTYLYDITYTRRPGFEQDRAFYGCWDWHSAVNSTWTMVRLIKEFPDLSTAPLVREKLRSHITEGTIRGEMEFFARNRTFERPYGWAWLLLLHAELASWDDPEAETWSDRLEPLADLFADRLGDYLTDLEEPSRSGAHTNTAFAIATTLQALELPPPRRRERTLRDAAVRFYADDKGC
;
A
#
# COMPACT_ATOMS: atom_id res chain seq x y z
N MET A 1 -1.43 8.54 -47.95
CA MET A 1 -2.49 7.63 -47.45
C MET A 1 -1.87 6.76 -46.37
N PHE A 2 -1.88 7.22 -45.11
CA PHE A 2 -1.29 6.47 -43.99
C PHE A 2 -2.31 5.49 -43.42
N ARG A 3 -1.88 4.26 -43.13
CA ARG A 3 -2.59 3.35 -42.22
C ARG A 3 -1.97 3.47 -40.82
N PRO A 4 -2.75 3.57 -39.74
CA PRO A 4 -2.23 3.38 -38.41
C PRO A 4 -1.80 1.91 -38.21
N THR A 5 -0.73 1.69 -37.44
CA THR A 5 -0.37 0.38 -36.91
C THR A 5 -1.33 -0.02 -35.78
N PRO A 6 -1.67 -1.30 -35.62
CA PRO A 6 -2.51 -1.74 -34.51
C PRO A 6 -1.77 -1.58 -33.18
N THR A 7 -2.50 -1.17 -32.14
CA THR A 7 -2.03 -1.24 -30.75
C THR A 7 -1.90 -2.71 -30.31
N PRO A 8 -0.89 -3.07 -29.50
CA PRO A 8 -0.84 -4.37 -28.86
C PRO A 8 -1.95 -4.49 -27.80
N PRO A 9 -2.48 -5.71 -27.53
CA PRO A 9 -3.41 -5.92 -26.44
C PRO A 9 -2.71 -5.76 -25.06
N PRO A 10 -3.46 -5.45 -23.99
CA PRO A 10 -2.90 -5.38 -22.65
C PRO A 10 -2.33 -6.73 -22.21
N THR A 11 -1.11 -6.72 -21.69
CA THR A 11 -0.41 -7.92 -21.18
C THR A 11 -1.05 -8.45 -19.90
N THR A 12 -1.03 -9.77 -19.73
CA THR A 12 -1.85 -10.49 -18.75
C THR A 12 -1.31 -10.39 -17.31
N ALA A 13 -1.73 -9.37 -16.56
CA ALA A 13 -1.51 -9.27 -15.11
C ALA A 13 -2.30 -10.30 -14.27
N ALA A 14 -3.30 -10.98 -14.86
CA ALA A 14 -4.24 -11.83 -14.13
C ALA A 14 -3.66 -13.16 -13.58
N ALA A 15 -2.47 -13.57 -14.01
CA ALA A 15 -1.97 -14.93 -13.77
C ALA A 15 -1.43 -15.20 -12.35
N VAL A 16 -0.86 -14.19 -11.68
CA VAL A 16 -0.20 -14.38 -10.38
C VAL A 16 -1.19 -14.28 -9.21
N LEU A 17 -2.14 -13.33 -9.30
CA LEU A 17 -3.18 -13.14 -8.27
C LEU A 17 -4.06 -14.39 -8.08
N ALA A 18 -4.28 -15.15 -9.16
CA ALA A 18 -5.06 -16.39 -9.15
C ALA A 18 -4.49 -17.45 -8.18
N VAL A 19 -3.19 -17.46 -7.90
CA VAL A 19 -2.55 -18.44 -6.99
C VAL A 19 -2.96 -18.19 -5.53
N LEU A 20 -3.23 -16.94 -5.15
CA LEU A 20 -3.75 -16.60 -3.82
C LEU A 20 -5.27 -16.82 -3.75
N CYS A 21 -6.03 -16.46 -4.79
CA CYS A 21 -7.49 -16.56 -4.78
C CYS A 21 -8.01 -18.01 -4.91
N ALA A 22 -7.27 -18.93 -5.53
CA ALA A 22 -7.72 -20.30 -5.79
C ALA A 22 -7.93 -21.16 -4.52
N ALA A 23 -7.50 -20.69 -3.34
CA ALA A 23 -7.72 -21.34 -2.05
C ALA A 23 -8.99 -20.85 -1.30
N CYS A 24 -9.71 -19.88 -1.86
CA CYS A 24 -10.78 -19.13 -1.17
C CYS A 24 -12.20 -19.46 -1.68
N ALA A 25 -12.50 -20.75 -1.88
CA ALA A 25 -13.87 -21.23 -2.07
C ALA A 25 -14.42 -21.74 -0.72
N PRO A 26 -15.44 -21.07 -0.12
CA PRO A 26 -15.99 -21.51 1.16
C PRO A 26 -16.95 -22.69 0.95
N ASP A 27 -16.49 -23.88 1.29
CA ASP A 27 -17.34 -25.05 1.40
C ASP A 27 -18.02 -25.09 2.78
N HIS A 28 -19.32 -25.42 2.78
CA HIS A 28 -20.22 -25.63 3.92
C HIS A 28 -20.82 -24.39 4.63
N ALA A 29 -22.12 -24.49 4.93
CA ALA A 29 -22.88 -23.53 5.73
C ALA A 29 -23.04 -24.01 7.19
N PRO A 30 -23.11 -23.10 8.18
CA PRO A 30 -23.23 -23.48 9.58
C PRO A 30 -24.64 -23.99 9.92
N SER A 31 -24.71 -25.14 10.60
CA SER A 31 -25.94 -25.65 11.21
C SER A 31 -26.27 -24.89 12.50
N THR A 32 -27.50 -24.41 12.63
CA THR A 32 -28.03 -23.90 13.91
C THR A 32 -28.37 -25.06 14.84
N ASP A 33 -27.82 -25.05 16.05
CA ASP A 33 -28.49 -25.60 17.22
C ASP A 33 -28.17 -24.72 18.44
N SER A 34 -29.03 -24.71 19.44
CA SER A 34 -29.06 -23.70 20.50
C SER A 34 -29.22 -24.31 21.88
N ASP A 35 -28.48 -23.80 22.87
CA ASP A 35 -28.94 -23.89 24.27
C ASP A 35 -28.38 -22.75 25.14
N GLU A 36 -29.06 -22.47 26.25
CA GLU A 36 -28.97 -21.20 27.00
C GLU A 36 -27.94 -21.17 28.15
N ALA A 37 -27.45 -19.97 28.47
CA ALA A 37 -27.26 -19.51 29.86
C ALA A 37 -27.18 -17.97 29.91
N ALA A 38 -28.21 -17.29 30.44
CA ALA A 38 -28.33 -15.84 30.44
C ALA A 38 -28.25 -15.19 31.84
N VAL A 39 -27.56 -14.06 31.94
CA VAL A 39 -27.71 -13.01 32.98
C VAL A 39 -27.37 -11.67 32.28
N HIS A 40 -28.32 -10.85 31.82
CA HIS A 40 -29.14 -9.87 32.55
C HIS A 40 -28.31 -8.81 33.35
N ALA A 41 -28.57 -7.51 33.26
CA ALA A 41 -29.49 -6.76 32.38
C ALA A 41 -29.16 -5.24 32.35
N ASP A 42 -29.86 -4.53 31.42
CA ASP A 42 -30.26 -3.11 31.45
C ASP A 42 -29.20 -2.02 31.14
N GLU A 43 -29.48 -0.88 30.50
CA GLU A 43 -30.66 -0.23 29.84
C GLU A 43 -30.07 0.73 28.76
N ASP A 44 -30.70 1.30 27.71
CA ASP A 44 -32.06 1.37 27.11
C ASP A 44 -31.88 1.78 25.60
N SER A 45 -32.91 2.28 24.91
CA SER A 45 -32.94 3.02 23.63
C SER A 45 -33.36 2.23 22.37
N ALA A 46 -34.56 1.65 22.50
CA ALA A 46 -35.54 1.31 21.46
C ALA A 46 -35.23 1.60 19.97
N ASN A 47 -35.40 0.57 19.14
CA ASN A 47 -35.58 0.66 17.68
C ASN A 47 -37.08 0.36 17.35
N PRO A 48 -37.68 0.94 16.29
CA PRO A 48 -39.08 0.68 15.94
C PRO A 48 -39.30 -0.73 15.36
N PRO A 49 -40.53 -1.27 15.41
CA PRO A 49 -40.80 -2.66 15.01
C PRO A 49 -40.70 -2.88 13.50
N ALA A 50 -40.24 -4.06 13.10
CA ALA A 50 -40.20 -4.49 11.71
C ALA A 50 -41.59 -5.02 11.26
N GLU A 51 -42.09 -4.56 10.11
CA GLU A 51 -43.27 -5.15 9.48
C GLU A 51 -42.91 -6.46 8.76
N THR A 52 -43.69 -7.51 9.00
CA THR A 52 -43.49 -8.84 8.41
C THR A 52 -44.10 -8.94 7.01
N ALA A 53 -43.26 -8.92 5.97
CA ALA A 53 -43.67 -9.22 4.60
C ALA A 53 -43.39 -10.70 4.27
N VAL A 54 -44.42 -11.55 4.33
CA VAL A 54 -44.35 -12.94 3.84
C VAL A 54 -44.51 -12.92 2.32
N GLY A 55 -43.49 -13.36 1.59
CA GLY A 55 -43.50 -13.45 0.13
C GLY A 55 -42.50 -14.50 -0.37
N GLY A 56 -42.95 -15.75 -0.49
CA GLY A 56 -42.15 -16.82 -1.07
C GLY A 56 -42.20 -16.79 -2.60
N ALA A 57 -41.03 -16.91 -3.23
CA ALA A 57 -40.88 -17.22 -4.66
C ALA A 57 -39.58 -18.01 -4.84
N ASP A 58 -39.65 -19.13 -5.55
CA ASP A 58 -38.48 -20.00 -5.77
C ASP A 58 -37.44 -19.33 -6.67
N GLY A 59 -36.17 -19.43 -6.29
CA GLY A 59 -35.03 -18.95 -7.06
C GLY A 59 -33.77 -19.72 -6.70
N GLU A 60 -32.98 -20.10 -7.69
CA GLU A 60 -31.68 -20.74 -7.47
C GLU A 60 -30.73 -19.80 -6.70
N PRO A 61 -29.74 -20.32 -5.97
CA PRO A 61 -28.67 -19.50 -5.40
C PRO A 61 -27.86 -18.88 -6.54
N GLY A 62 -28.23 -17.66 -6.92
CA GLY A 62 -27.61 -16.92 -8.01
C GLY A 62 -26.10 -16.78 -7.78
N SER A 63 -25.33 -17.14 -8.81
CA SER A 63 -23.87 -16.95 -8.83
C SER A 63 -23.51 -15.54 -8.34
N PRO A 64 -22.54 -15.39 -7.41
CA PRO A 64 -22.31 -14.14 -6.72
C PRO A 64 -22.10 -13.00 -7.72
N ALA A 65 -23.01 -12.02 -7.69
CA ALA A 65 -23.05 -10.96 -8.67
C ALA A 65 -21.70 -10.25 -8.71
N SER A 66 -21.04 -10.31 -9.86
CA SER A 66 -19.74 -9.68 -10.08
C SER A 66 -19.83 -8.21 -9.71
N LEU A 67 -19.06 -7.78 -8.70
CA LEU A 67 -18.99 -6.38 -8.30
C LEU A 67 -18.69 -5.53 -9.55
N PRO A 68 -19.43 -4.43 -9.78
CA PRO A 68 -19.24 -3.63 -10.97
C PRO A 68 -17.79 -3.14 -11.04
N GLU A 69 -17.16 -3.33 -12.19
CA GLU A 69 -15.78 -2.94 -12.45
C GLU A 69 -15.65 -1.43 -12.22
N ARG A 70 -15.01 -1.05 -11.10
CA ARG A 70 -14.82 0.35 -10.72
C ARG A 70 -13.68 0.95 -11.53
N VAL A 71 -14.01 1.30 -12.77
CA VAL A 71 -13.21 2.19 -13.61
C VAL A 71 -12.99 3.49 -12.83
N LEU A 72 -11.72 3.88 -12.67
CA LEU A 72 -11.36 5.15 -12.06
C LEU A 72 -11.56 6.27 -13.08
N ASP A 73 -12.37 7.28 -12.76
CA ASP A 73 -12.59 8.45 -13.60
C ASP A 73 -11.77 9.67 -13.13
N LEU A 74 -11.73 10.71 -13.97
CA LEU A 74 -10.91 11.90 -13.72
C LEU A 74 -11.37 12.71 -12.50
N GLU A 75 -12.67 12.70 -12.16
CA GLU A 75 -13.21 13.39 -10.98
C GLU A 75 -12.80 12.66 -9.69
N THR A 76 -12.91 11.33 -9.69
CA THR A 76 -12.46 10.46 -8.62
C THR A 76 -10.95 10.51 -8.45
N ALA A 77 -10.18 10.52 -9.56
CA ALA A 77 -8.73 10.68 -9.55
C ALA A 77 -8.29 12.02 -8.94
N LEU A 78 -8.97 13.13 -9.28
CA LEU A 78 -8.73 14.45 -8.70
C LEU A 78 -9.08 14.49 -7.20
N SER A 79 -10.21 13.86 -6.82
CA SER A 79 -10.66 13.74 -5.43
C SER A 79 -9.64 12.98 -4.58
N LEU A 80 -9.19 11.80 -5.05
CA LEU A 80 -8.16 10.99 -4.38
C LEU A 80 -6.83 11.74 -4.26
N GLY A 81 -6.38 12.41 -5.33
CA GLY A 81 -5.14 13.18 -5.35
C GLY A 81 -5.13 14.39 -4.41
N SER A 82 -6.32 14.93 -4.06
CA SER A 82 -6.44 16.06 -3.14
C SER A 82 -5.97 15.73 -1.71
N LEU A 83 -6.12 14.48 -1.26
CA LEU A 83 -5.79 14.06 0.10
C LEU A 83 -4.27 14.06 0.35
N PRO A 84 -3.42 13.37 -0.44
CA PRO A 84 -1.95 13.53 -0.41
C PRO A 84 -1.47 14.98 -0.51
N LEU A 85 -2.00 15.76 -1.45
CA LEU A 85 -1.62 17.17 -1.65
C LEU A 85 -1.98 18.04 -0.43
N SER A 86 -3.04 17.68 0.31
CA SER A 86 -3.40 18.39 1.53
C SER A 86 -2.42 18.15 2.70
N CYS A 87 -1.57 17.12 2.65
CA CYS A 87 -0.68 16.75 3.75
C CYS A 87 0.81 16.83 3.45
N ILE A 88 1.28 16.62 2.22
CA ILE A 88 2.72 16.51 1.89
C ILE A 88 3.62 17.65 2.45
N ASP A 89 3.18 18.91 2.36
CA ASP A 89 3.92 20.08 2.88
C ASP A 89 3.74 20.36 4.39
N ARG A 90 2.96 19.56 5.14
CA ARG A 90 2.51 19.91 6.51
C ARG A 90 3.22 19.10 7.61
N PRO A 91 4.28 19.61 8.27
CA PRO A 91 4.99 18.89 9.34
C PRO A 91 4.09 18.17 10.34
N GLN A 92 4.29 16.86 10.50
CA GLN A 92 3.39 15.99 11.25
C GLN A 92 3.07 16.48 12.67
N ALA A 93 1.82 16.26 13.08
CA ALA A 93 1.41 16.37 14.47
C ALA A 93 2.21 15.38 15.34
N MET A 94 2.58 15.81 16.55
CA MET A 94 3.42 15.01 17.44
C MET A 94 2.74 13.66 17.78
N PRO A 95 3.34 12.51 17.46
CA PRO A 95 2.76 11.21 17.76
C PRO A 95 2.73 10.99 19.27
N ARG A 96 1.68 10.32 19.77
CA ARG A 96 1.48 10.05 21.22
C ARG A 96 2.53 9.12 21.84
N SER A 97 3.41 8.51 21.05
CA SER A 97 4.48 7.63 21.50
C SER A 97 5.57 7.49 20.43
N ARG A 98 6.76 7.07 20.88
CA ARG A 98 8.02 6.78 20.13
C ARG A 98 8.90 8.00 19.81
N SER A 99 10.13 7.92 20.32
CA SER A 99 11.28 8.77 19.96
C SER A 99 11.84 8.33 18.60
N THR A 100 11.22 8.77 17.51
CA THR A 100 11.56 8.30 16.16
C THR A 100 11.47 9.39 15.09
N TYR A 101 12.32 9.24 14.08
CA TYR A 101 12.29 9.86 12.75
C TYR A 101 12.33 11.41 12.67
N LEU A 102 11.32 12.11 13.20
CA LEU A 102 11.23 13.58 13.15
C LEU A 102 11.53 14.27 14.50
N TYR A 103 11.59 13.50 15.59
CA TYR A 103 11.66 14.00 16.96
C TYR A 103 12.92 13.50 17.67
N ASP A 104 13.53 14.36 18.48
CA ASP A 104 14.71 14.04 19.29
C ASP A 104 14.31 13.28 20.59
N ILE A 105 15.30 12.88 21.40
CA ILE A 105 15.12 12.16 22.68
C ILE A 105 14.19 12.86 23.69
N THR A 106 13.96 14.17 23.52
CA THR A 106 13.05 14.99 24.32
C THR A 106 11.65 15.18 23.69
N TYR A 107 11.30 14.39 22.67
CA TYR A 107 10.07 14.52 21.85
C TYR A 107 9.92 15.86 21.12
N THR A 108 10.91 16.74 21.16
CA THR A 108 10.91 17.99 20.38
C THR A 108 11.17 17.67 18.92
N ARG A 109 10.35 18.21 18.00
CA ARG A 109 10.56 18.06 16.56
C ARG A 109 11.91 18.68 16.19
N ARG A 110 12.77 17.94 15.51
CA ARG A 110 14.12 18.42 15.16
C ARG A 110 13.98 19.67 14.26
N PRO A 111 14.64 20.79 14.57
CA PRO A 111 14.66 21.94 13.66
C PRO A 111 15.25 21.54 12.31
N GLY A 112 14.66 22.04 11.22
CA GLY A 112 15.15 21.78 9.86
C GLY A 112 15.07 20.32 9.42
N PHE A 113 14.15 19.51 9.96
CA PHE A 113 13.98 18.12 9.50
C PHE A 113 13.45 18.09 8.05
N GLU A 114 12.63 19.07 7.70
CA GLU A 114 12.06 19.26 6.36
C GLU A 114 13.11 19.59 5.29
N GLN A 115 14.37 19.82 5.70
CA GLN A 115 15.49 20.19 4.84
C GLN A 115 16.38 18.98 4.48
N ASP A 116 16.24 17.86 5.20
CA ASP A 116 17.01 16.62 4.98
C ASP A 116 16.13 15.35 5.04
N ARG A 117 14.80 15.48 4.89
CA ARG A 117 13.86 14.35 4.81
C ARG A 117 12.96 14.50 3.60
N ALA A 118 12.75 13.40 2.89
CA ALA A 118 11.87 13.35 1.72
C ALA A 118 10.44 13.02 2.17
N PHE A 119 10.29 12.08 3.10
CA PHE A 119 8.98 11.56 3.49
C PHE A 119 8.50 12.21 4.77
N TYR A 120 7.81 13.34 4.61
CA TYR A 120 7.10 14.02 5.69
C TYR A 120 5.71 14.48 5.24
N GLY A 121 4.99 15.17 6.13
CA GLY A 121 3.71 15.80 5.83
C GLY A 121 2.52 14.99 6.30
N CYS A 122 2.26 13.89 5.60
CA CYS A 122 1.18 12.97 5.91
C CYS A 122 1.47 12.18 7.22
N TRP A 123 0.43 11.62 7.85
CA TRP A 123 0.35 11.29 9.29
C TRP A 123 1.62 10.74 9.97
N ASP A 124 2.35 9.86 9.31
CA ASP A 124 3.67 9.34 9.68
C ASP A 124 4.54 9.09 8.41
N TRP A 125 5.65 8.37 8.53
CA TRP A 125 6.59 8.17 7.42
C TRP A 125 5.99 7.33 6.30
N HIS A 126 5.44 6.15 6.60
CA HIS A 126 4.82 5.33 5.56
C HIS A 126 3.57 5.99 4.97
N SER A 127 2.83 6.81 5.74
CA SER A 127 1.74 7.64 5.20
C SER A 127 2.23 8.71 4.22
N ALA A 128 3.43 9.25 4.41
CA ALA A 128 4.05 10.15 3.42
C ALA A 128 4.50 9.40 2.16
N VAL A 129 5.11 8.21 2.32
CA VAL A 129 5.51 7.36 1.19
C VAL A 129 4.31 6.92 0.35
N ASN A 130 3.24 6.40 0.97
CA ASN A 130 2.07 5.91 0.24
C ASN A 130 1.24 7.05 -0.39
N SER A 131 1.22 8.24 0.23
CA SER A 131 0.67 9.46 -0.36
C SER A 131 1.47 9.91 -1.59
N THR A 132 2.80 9.80 -1.53
CA THR A 132 3.69 10.10 -2.66
C THR A 132 3.46 9.11 -3.81
N TRP A 133 3.39 7.80 -3.54
CA TRP A 133 3.04 6.79 -4.55
C TRP A 133 1.67 7.06 -5.16
N THR A 134 0.66 7.37 -4.33
CA THR A 134 -0.70 7.68 -4.79
C THR A 134 -0.69 8.86 -5.77
N MET A 135 0.05 9.93 -5.47
CA MET A 135 0.19 11.07 -6.39
C MET A 135 0.92 10.71 -7.68
N VAL A 136 2.05 9.98 -7.61
CA VAL A 136 2.80 9.52 -8.80
C VAL A 136 1.90 8.66 -9.69
N ARG A 137 1.21 7.67 -9.10
CA ARG A 137 0.28 6.78 -9.81
C ARG A 137 -0.81 7.56 -10.54
N LEU A 138 -1.46 8.51 -9.84
CA LEU A 138 -2.54 9.30 -10.41
C LEU A 138 -2.07 10.16 -11.58
N ILE A 139 -0.91 10.83 -11.51
CA ILE A 139 -0.45 11.71 -12.61
C ILE A 139 0.19 10.94 -13.78
N LYS A 140 0.58 9.68 -13.56
CA LYS A 140 1.02 8.72 -14.58
C LYS A 140 -0.17 8.12 -15.34
N GLU A 141 -1.27 7.82 -14.64
CA GLU A 141 -2.48 7.23 -15.23
C GLU A 141 -3.42 8.29 -15.83
N PHE A 142 -3.45 9.50 -15.26
CA PHE A 142 -4.24 10.65 -15.70
C PHE A 142 -3.33 11.88 -15.93
N PRO A 143 -2.57 11.95 -17.04
CA PRO A 143 -1.63 13.05 -17.30
C PRO A 143 -2.32 14.42 -17.43
N ASP A 144 -3.61 14.45 -17.79
CA ASP A 144 -4.43 15.66 -17.88
C ASP A 144 -4.99 16.16 -16.52
N LEU A 145 -4.58 15.55 -15.39
CA LEU A 145 -4.96 16.05 -14.06
C LEU A 145 -4.50 17.49 -13.85
N SER A 146 -5.44 18.38 -13.51
CA SER A 146 -5.18 19.79 -13.22
C SER A 146 -4.20 20.01 -12.05
N THR A 147 -4.04 19.00 -11.18
CA THR A 147 -3.08 18.97 -10.07
C THR A 147 -1.70 18.45 -10.46
N ALA A 148 -1.50 17.86 -11.64
CA ALA A 148 -0.22 17.25 -12.03
C ALA A 148 0.98 18.23 -12.00
N PRO A 149 0.87 19.51 -12.41
CA PRO A 149 1.97 20.47 -12.25
C PRO A 149 2.37 20.71 -10.79
N LEU A 150 1.40 20.71 -9.87
CA LEU A 150 1.62 20.87 -8.43
C LEU A 150 2.23 19.60 -7.82
N VAL A 151 1.79 18.40 -8.22
CA VAL A 151 2.43 17.15 -7.80
C VAL A 151 3.90 17.14 -8.21
N ARG A 152 4.21 17.48 -9.47
CA ARG A 152 5.60 17.55 -9.96
C ARG A 152 6.43 18.59 -9.20
N GLU A 153 5.85 19.72 -8.79
CA GLU A 153 6.51 20.68 -7.88
C GLU A 153 6.92 20.01 -6.55
N LYS A 154 6.01 19.27 -5.90
CA LYS A 154 6.31 18.60 -4.61
C LYS A 154 7.29 17.45 -4.76
N LEU A 155 7.23 16.69 -5.85
CA LEU A 155 8.22 15.64 -6.12
C LEU A 155 9.63 16.25 -6.31
N ARG A 156 9.76 17.42 -6.95
CA ARG A 156 11.04 18.16 -7.06
C ARG A 156 11.58 18.66 -5.71
N SER A 157 10.73 19.11 -4.78
CA SER A 157 11.18 19.59 -3.47
C SER A 157 11.46 18.45 -2.47
N HIS A 158 10.67 17.38 -2.50
CA HIS A 158 10.82 16.24 -1.58
C HIS A 158 11.89 15.24 -2.03
N ILE A 159 11.98 14.90 -3.32
CA ILE A 159 12.89 13.85 -3.82
C ILE A 159 14.16 14.48 -4.39
N THR A 160 15.11 14.77 -3.49
CA THR A 160 16.42 15.36 -3.80
C THR A 160 17.55 14.51 -3.24
N GLU A 161 18.76 14.66 -3.79
CA GLU A 161 19.96 14.01 -3.23
C GLU A 161 20.19 14.39 -1.75
N GLY A 162 19.87 15.63 -1.37
CA GLY A 162 20.02 16.12 0.00
C GLY A 162 19.06 15.46 0.98
N THR A 163 17.79 15.28 0.58
CA THR A 163 16.76 14.65 1.39
C THR A 163 16.93 13.14 1.47
N ILE A 164 17.21 12.44 0.36
CA ILE A 164 17.44 10.98 0.40
C ILE A 164 18.73 10.62 1.14
N ARG A 165 19.80 11.43 1.06
CA ARG A 165 20.98 11.24 1.93
C ARG A 165 20.60 11.29 3.42
N GLY A 166 19.72 12.20 3.82
CA GLY A 166 19.25 12.29 5.19
C GLY A 166 18.36 11.12 5.63
N GLU A 167 17.50 10.59 4.74
CA GLU A 167 16.80 9.31 4.96
C GLU A 167 17.83 8.20 5.22
N MET A 168 18.84 8.04 4.36
CA MET A 168 19.89 7.01 4.50
C MET A 168 20.66 7.16 5.82
N GLU A 169 21.02 8.38 6.21
CA GLU A 169 21.65 8.67 7.51
C GLU A 169 20.76 8.32 8.71
N PHE A 170 19.44 8.49 8.59
CA PHE A 170 18.49 8.06 9.61
C PHE A 170 18.38 6.52 9.67
N PHE A 171 18.16 5.87 8.53
CA PHE A 171 17.98 4.42 8.45
C PHE A 171 19.25 3.62 8.74
N ALA A 172 20.44 4.20 8.58
CA ALA A 172 21.71 3.62 9.06
C ALA A 172 21.70 3.40 10.58
N ARG A 173 21.11 4.35 11.33
CA ARG A 173 21.00 4.29 12.80
C ARG A 173 19.75 3.52 13.27
N ASN A 174 18.68 3.53 12.47
CA ASN A 174 17.36 2.99 12.81
C ASN A 174 17.00 1.76 11.95
N ARG A 175 17.72 0.65 12.16
CA ARG A 175 17.68 -0.52 11.26
C ARG A 175 16.33 -1.20 11.10
N THR A 176 15.42 -1.07 12.06
CA THR A 176 14.11 -1.76 12.10
C THR A 176 12.90 -0.82 12.00
N PHE A 177 13.11 0.49 11.81
CA PHE A 177 12.01 1.45 11.67
C PHE A 177 11.18 1.14 10.42
N GLU A 178 9.85 1.22 10.55
CA GLU A 178 8.84 0.95 9.49
C GLU A 178 8.88 -0.46 8.86
N ARG A 179 9.51 -1.42 9.54
CA ARG A 179 9.53 -2.83 9.13
C ARG A 179 8.17 -3.52 9.40
N PRO A 180 7.58 -4.26 8.44
CA PRO A 180 7.93 -4.34 7.00
C PRO A 180 7.10 -3.37 6.12
N TYR A 181 6.07 -2.74 6.67
CA TYR A 181 5.03 -2.01 5.93
C TYR A 181 5.55 -0.86 5.07
N GLY A 182 6.30 0.06 5.67
CA GLY A 182 6.83 1.22 4.95
C GLY A 182 7.92 0.83 3.95
N TRP A 183 8.66 -0.24 4.20
CA TRP A 183 9.66 -0.76 3.27
C TRP A 183 9.00 -1.22 1.97
N ALA A 184 7.89 -1.98 2.06
CA ALA A 184 7.11 -2.40 0.90
C ALA A 184 6.50 -1.20 0.15
N TRP A 185 5.99 -0.19 0.87
CA TRP A 185 5.49 1.05 0.24
C TRP A 185 6.56 1.82 -0.53
N LEU A 186 7.81 1.89 -0.03
CA LEU A 186 8.88 2.60 -0.74
C LEU A 186 9.39 1.80 -1.95
N LEU A 187 9.42 0.46 -1.85
CA LEU A 187 9.71 -0.41 -2.99
C LEU A 187 8.66 -0.24 -4.10
N LEU A 188 7.37 -0.13 -3.75
CA LEU A 188 6.30 0.19 -4.71
C LEU A 188 6.43 1.60 -5.30
N LEU A 189 6.78 2.61 -4.49
CA LEU A 189 7.03 3.98 -4.98
C LEU A 189 8.17 4.02 -6.01
N HIS A 190 9.31 3.40 -5.70
CA HIS A 190 10.44 3.31 -6.63
C HIS A 190 10.05 2.59 -7.93
N ALA A 191 9.35 1.46 -7.81
CA ALA A 191 8.89 0.68 -8.96
C ALA A 191 7.87 1.42 -9.85
N GLU A 192 6.98 2.23 -9.26
CA GLU A 192 6.03 3.06 -10.01
C GLU A 192 6.74 4.18 -10.79
N LEU A 193 7.82 4.75 -10.23
CA LEU A 193 8.66 5.75 -10.89
C LEU A 193 9.51 5.13 -12.01
N ALA A 194 10.22 4.04 -11.72
CA ALA A 194 11.07 3.33 -12.69
C ALA A 194 10.31 2.81 -13.93
N SER A 195 9.02 2.52 -13.77
CA SER A 195 8.12 2.08 -14.85
C SER A 195 7.31 3.22 -15.48
N TRP A 196 7.70 4.48 -15.27
CA TRP A 196 7.09 5.64 -15.91
C TRP A 196 8.05 6.25 -16.94
N ASP A 197 7.62 6.25 -18.20
CA ASP A 197 8.31 6.88 -19.34
C ASP A 197 8.20 8.42 -19.25
N ASP A 198 8.92 9.01 -18.29
CA ASP A 198 8.99 10.44 -18.02
C ASP A 198 10.38 10.85 -17.46
N PRO A 199 11.08 11.85 -18.03
CA PRO A 199 12.42 12.23 -17.57
C PRO A 199 12.52 12.72 -16.12
N GLU A 200 11.42 13.21 -15.54
CA GLU A 200 11.43 13.56 -14.12
C GLU A 200 11.25 12.32 -13.24
N ALA A 201 10.48 11.32 -13.71
CA ALA A 201 10.32 10.04 -13.03
C ALA A 201 11.62 9.22 -13.01
N GLU A 202 12.37 9.19 -14.10
CA GLU A 202 13.75 8.67 -14.17
C GLU A 202 14.62 9.36 -13.09
N THR A 203 14.64 10.70 -13.08
CA THR A 203 15.38 11.51 -12.09
C THR A 203 14.97 11.23 -10.63
N TRP A 204 13.69 10.97 -10.36
CA TRP A 204 13.21 10.62 -9.01
C TRP A 204 13.48 9.16 -8.64
N SER A 205 13.48 8.24 -9.61
CA SER A 205 13.81 6.83 -9.41
C SER A 205 15.28 6.66 -9.05
N ASP A 206 16.20 7.23 -9.84
CA ASP A 206 17.65 7.20 -9.59
C ASP A 206 18.01 7.73 -8.20
N ARG A 207 17.30 8.78 -7.75
CA ARG A 207 17.47 9.35 -6.40
C ARG A 207 16.98 8.43 -5.30
N LEU A 208 15.97 7.61 -5.56
CA LEU A 208 15.39 6.67 -4.59
C LEU A 208 16.06 5.29 -4.60
N GLU A 209 16.76 4.90 -5.67
CA GLU A 209 17.43 3.60 -5.80
C GLU A 209 18.27 3.22 -4.54
N PRO A 210 19.11 4.09 -3.94
CA PRO A 210 19.91 3.71 -2.77
C PRO A 210 19.07 3.33 -1.54
N LEU A 211 17.87 3.89 -1.40
CA LEU A 211 16.94 3.61 -0.31
C LEU A 211 16.05 2.41 -0.63
N ALA A 212 15.73 2.19 -1.91
CA ALA A 212 15.06 1.00 -2.40
C ALA A 212 15.95 -0.25 -2.25
N ASP A 213 17.21 -0.22 -2.71
CA ASP A 213 18.16 -1.35 -2.57
C ASP A 213 18.39 -1.68 -1.08
N LEU A 214 18.49 -0.66 -0.21
CA LEU A 214 18.59 -0.83 1.25
C LEU A 214 17.38 -1.56 1.87
N PHE A 215 16.17 -1.31 1.38
CA PHE A 215 14.95 -1.97 1.89
C PHE A 215 14.68 -3.32 1.21
N ALA A 216 15.02 -3.50 -0.05
CA ALA A 216 15.01 -4.82 -0.70
C ALA A 216 15.95 -5.79 0.03
N ASP A 217 17.14 -5.32 0.41
CA ASP A 217 18.08 -6.10 1.21
C ASP A 217 17.52 -6.41 2.60
N ARG A 218 17.11 -5.39 3.38
CA ARG A 218 16.60 -5.59 4.74
C ARG A 218 15.32 -6.41 4.81
N LEU A 219 14.43 -6.30 3.81
CA LEU A 219 13.20 -7.09 3.73
C LEU A 219 13.54 -8.56 3.45
N GLY A 220 14.46 -8.84 2.53
CA GLY A 220 14.90 -10.21 2.28
C GLY A 220 15.68 -10.84 3.44
N ASP A 221 16.52 -10.07 4.14
CA ASP A 221 17.17 -10.51 5.38
C ASP A 221 16.09 -10.87 6.43
N TYR A 222 15.16 -9.95 6.69
CA TYR A 222 14.07 -10.15 7.64
C TYR A 222 13.19 -11.37 7.30
N LEU A 223 12.81 -11.57 6.04
CA LEU A 223 12.00 -12.71 5.61
C LEU A 223 12.76 -14.04 5.58
N THR A 224 14.10 -14.00 5.62
CA THR A 224 14.94 -15.19 5.81
C THR A 224 15.01 -15.57 7.28
N ASP A 225 15.24 -14.58 8.16
CA ASP A 225 15.34 -14.77 9.62
C ASP A 225 13.98 -15.02 10.31
N LEU A 226 12.86 -14.69 9.66
CA LEU A 226 11.54 -14.80 10.26
C LEU A 226 11.07 -16.27 10.34
N GLU A 227 10.84 -16.76 11.54
CA GLU A 227 10.32 -18.11 11.79
C GLU A 227 8.86 -18.25 11.32
N GLU A 228 7.97 -17.38 11.83
CA GLU A 228 6.51 -17.43 11.63
C GLU A 228 5.96 -16.11 11.03
N PRO A 229 4.96 -16.15 10.13
CA PRO A 229 4.41 -14.97 9.50
C PRO A 229 3.41 -14.24 10.39
N SER A 230 3.35 -12.92 10.22
CA SER A 230 2.34 -12.08 10.84
C SER A 230 1.10 -11.97 9.94
N ARG A 231 -0.03 -12.51 10.43
CA ARG A 231 -1.36 -12.47 9.79
C ARG A 231 -2.27 -11.36 10.36
N SER A 232 -1.69 -10.32 10.98
CA SER A 232 -2.45 -9.25 11.65
C SER A 232 -3.24 -8.37 10.66
N GLY A 233 -4.33 -7.76 11.09
CA GLY A 233 -5.00 -6.68 10.35
C GLY A 233 -4.30 -5.32 10.44
N ALA A 234 -2.97 -5.29 10.62
CA ALA A 234 -2.20 -4.11 10.97
C ALA A 234 -0.86 -4.06 10.22
N HIS A 235 -0.09 -2.98 10.38
CA HIS A 235 1.18 -2.75 9.66
C HIS A 235 2.27 -3.82 9.92
N THR A 236 2.10 -4.71 10.89
CA THR A 236 3.01 -5.86 11.05
C THR A 236 2.73 -6.99 10.06
N ASN A 237 1.67 -6.94 9.25
CA ASN A 237 1.28 -8.01 8.32
C ASN A 237 2.37 -8.28 7.27
N THR A 238 2.83 -9.53 7.19
CA THR A 238 3.89 -9.93 6.25
C THR A 238 3.36 -10.32 4.88
N ALA A 239 2.10 -10.75 4.75
CA ALA A 239 1.47 -11.02 3.46
C ALA A 239 1.35 -9.73 2.63
N PHE A 240 0.91 -8.63 3.26
CA PHE A 240 0.91 -7.30 2.64
C PHE A 240 2.31 -6.94 2.10
N ALA A 241 3.33 -6.99 2.96
CA ALA A 241 4.67 -6.57 2.55
C ALA A 241 5.26 -7.44 1.44
N ILE A 242 5.01 -8.75 1.47
CA ILE A 242 5.42 -9.68 0.40
C ILE A 242 4.64 -9.41 -0.89
N ALA A 243 3.32 -9.32 -0.84
CA ALA A 243 2.48 -9.11 -2.03
C ALA A 243 2.73 -7.76 -2.70
N THR A 244 2.78 -6.67 -1.94
CA THR A 244 3.11 -5.32 -2.45
C THR A 244 4.51 -5.26 -3.03
N THR A 245 5.49 -5.96 -2.46
CA THR A 245 6.84 -6.01 -3.04
C THR A 245 6.88 -6.91 -4.29
N LEU A 246 6.13 -8.01 -4.34
CA LEU A 246 6.01 -8.83 -5.55
C LEU A 246 5.35 -8.06 -6.70
N GLN A 247 4.32 -7.25 -6.42
CA GLN A 247 3.73 -6.32 -7.38
C GLN A 247 4.75 -5.28 -7.87
N ALA A 248 5.59 -4.74 -6.96
CA ALA A 248 6.68 -3.84 -7.32
C ALA A 248 7.75 -4.50 -8.21
N LEU A 249 7.96 -5.82 -8.10
CA LEU A 249 8.90 -6.59 -8.93
C LEU A 249 8.35 -6.95 -10.32
N GLU A 250 7.06 -6.82 -10.56
CA GLU A 250 6.46 -6.92 -11.90
C GLU A 250 6.73 -5.65 -12.75
N LEU A 251 7.18 -4.57 -12.11
CA LEU A 251 7.63 -3.33 -12.73
C LEU A 251 9.17 -3.32 -12.80
N PRO A 252 9.79 -3.02 -13.97
CA PRO A 252 11.24 -3.03 -14.10
C PRO A 252 11.87 -1.72 -13.57
N PRO A 253 13.00 -1.75 -12.84
CA PRO A 253 13.55 -2.81 -12.00
C PRO A 253 13.28 -2.54 -10.49
N PRO A 254 13.23 -3.58 -9.63
CA PRO A 254 14.45 -4.31 -9.25
C PRO A 254 14.40 -5.81 -9.55
N ARG A 255 15.57 -6.47 -9.57
CA ARG A 255 15.70 -7.95 -9.69
C ARG A 255 16.35 -8.62 -8.47
N ARG A 256 16.74 -7.86 -7.45
CA ARG A 256 17.29 -8.43 -6.21
C ARG A 256 16.18 -9.12 -5.42
N ARG A 257 16.49 -10.32 -4.91
CA ARG A 257 15.71 -11.04 -3.87
C ARG A 257 14.24 -11.38 -4.20
N GLU A 258 13.81 -11.27 -5.46
CA GLU A 258 12.50 -11.81 -5.93
C GLU A 258 12.32 -13.27 -5.47
N ARG A 259 13.35 -14.10 -5.63
CA ARG A 259 13.32 -15.50 -5.18
C ARG A 259 13.08 -15.61 -3.67
N THR A 260 13.70 -14.77 -2.83
CA THR A 260 13.48 -14.76 -1.38
C THR A 260 12.03 -14.41 -1.03
N LEU A 261 11.42 -13.46 -1.76
CA LEU A 261 10.02 -13.07 -1.59
C LEU A 261 9.06 -14.17 -2.02
N ARG A 262 9.33 -14.86 -3.14
CA ARG A 262 8.52 -16.01 -3.59
C ARG A 262 8.69 -17.24 -2.69
N ASP A 263 9.92 -17.56 -2.29
CA ASP A 263 10.21 -18.63 -1.31
C ASP A 263 9.50 -18.36 0.03
N ALA A 264 9.51 -17.11 0.52
CA ALA A 264 8.80 -16.71 1.73
C ALA A 264 7.27 -16.76 1.57
N ALA A 265 6.73 -16.29 0.43
CA ALA A 265 5.30 -16.38 0.13
C ALA A 265 4.79 -17.83 0.22
N VAL A 266 5.52 -18.77 -0.41
CA VAL A 266 5.20 -20.20 -0.38
C VAL A 266 5.36 -20.77 1.03
N ARG A 267 6.49 -20.50 1.70
CA ARG A 267 6.79 -20.99 3.07
C ARG A 267 5.74 -20.58 4.10
N PHE A 268 5.15 -19.39 3.94
CA PHE A 268 4.25 -18.81 4.93
C PHE A 268 2.75 -18.96 4.63
N TYR A 269 2.37 -19.08 3.34
CA TYR A 269 0.96 -18.90 2.94
C TYR A 269 0.43 -19.93 1.92
N ALA A 270 1.24 -20.89 1.43
CA ALA A 270 0.74 -21.88 0.46
C ALA A 270 -0.38 -22.78 1.02
N ASP A 271 -0.31 -23.08 2.32
CA ASP A 271 -1.27 -23.94 3.02
C ASP A 271 -2.47 -23.17 3.61
N ASP A 272 -2.48 -21.83 3.61
CA ASP A 272 -3.59 -21.02 4.14
C ASP A 272 -4.90 -21.27 3.37
N LYS A 273 -6.04 -21.24 4.08
CA LYS A 273 -7.39 -21.51 3.55
C LYS A 273 -8.39 -20.56 4.22
N GLY A 274 -9.46 -20.20 3.50
CA GLY A 274 -10.52 -19.35 4.05
C GLY A 274 -10.09 -17.91 4.36
N CYS A 275 -9.23 -17.34 3.52
CA CYS A 275 -8.77 -15.95 3.57
C CYS A 275 -9.77 -14.99 2.89
#